data_AF-A0A1V5S1X8-F1
#
_entry.id   AF-A0A1V5S1X8-F1
#
_cell.length_a   1.000
_cell.length_b   1.000
_cell.length_c   1.000
_cell.angle_alpha   90.00
_cell.angle_beta   90.00
_cell.angle_gamma   90.00
#
_symmetry.space_group_name_H-M   'P 1'
#
loop_
_entity.id
_entity.type
_entity.pdbx_description
1 polymer ?
#
loop_
_entity_poly.entity_id
_entity_poly.type
_entity_poly.pdbx_seq_one_letter_code
_entity_poly.pdbx_strand_id
1 'polypeptide(L)'
;MKKRQMTIEEYKNPLGTHTITINNARYQKCFLNSIEKVLKQFLVDEELFFGFYRTDGVNLTLKRQKELKNEIPSLFQKYGDIQNLSEYLSIAKININDYIYNFIPAIFDYYLETTLFNPKVNWETFKQYHSNYQKHRFDDIILNNFTEVLFCYFDSGDFSICFNPEMHNPREVRNMIDEVFFEV
;
A
#
# COMPACT_ATOMS: atom_id res chain seq x y z
N MET A 1 -2.28 7.73 -25.83
CA MET A 1 -1.23 7.55 -24.81
C MET A 1 -0.38 6.35 -25.20
N LYS A 2 0.95 6.46 -25.21
CA LYS A 2 1.83 5.28 -25.34
C LYS A 2 1.50 4.33 -24.17
N LYS A 3 1.34 3.04 -24.45
CA LYS A 3 1.16 2.01 -23.41
C LYS A 3 2.41 2.06 -22.52
N ARG A 4 2.27 2.42 -21.24
CA ARG A 4 3.39 2.40 -20.31
C ARG A 4 3.80 0.94 -20.12
N GLN A 5 5.08 0.65 -20.30
CA GLN A 5 5.62 -0.69 -20.10
C GLN A 5 5.79 -0.91 -18.60
N MET A 6 5.26 -2.02 -18.10
CA MET A 6 5.55 -2.47 -16.74
C MET A 6 6.98 -3.00 -16.67
N THR A 7 7.70 -2.59 -15.64
CA THR A 7 9.00 -3.15 -15.29
C THR A 7 8.98 -3.50 -13.81
N ILE A 8 9.85 -4.42 -13.41
CA ILE A 8 10.03 -4.74 -12.00
C ILE A 8 11.47 -4.52 -11.65
N GLU A 9 11.68 -3.74 -10.60
CA GLU A 9 12.99 -3.37 -10.09
C GLU A 9 13.14 -3.84 -8.65
N GLU A 10 14.35 -4.18 -8.27
CA GLU A 10 14.68 -4.65 -6.93
C GLU A 10 15.76 -3.76 -6.33
N TYR A 11 15.56 -3.41 -5.07
CA TYR A 11 16.50 -2.62 -4.31
C TYR A 11 16.77 -3.27 -2.96
N LYS A 12 18.05 -3.50 -2.67
CA LYS A 12 18.51 -3.94 -1.36
C LYS A 12 19.06 -2.74 -0.60
N ASN A 13 18.37 -2.35 0.47
CA ASN A 13 18.88 -1.34 1.38
C ASN A 13 20.05 -1.94 2.21
N PRO A 14 21.22 -1.27 2.27
CA PRO A 14 22.32 -1.69 3.15
C PRO A 14 21.94 -1.87 4.63
N LEU A 15 20.88 -1.21 5.10
CA LEU A 15 20.38 -1.29 6.47
C LEU A 15 19.51 -2.53 6.75
N GLY A 16 19.25 -3.37 5.74
CA GLY A 16 18.62 -4.67 5.95
C GLY A 16 17.16 -4.79 5.48
N THR A 17 16.71 -3.98 4.53
CA THR A 17 15.41 -4.19 3.85
C THR A 17 15.61 -4.55 2.38
N HIS A 18 14.65 -5.28 1.81
CA HIS A 18 14.57 -5.54 0.38
C HIS A 18 13.24 -4.99 -0.13
N THR A 19 13.29 -4.26 -1.24
CA THR A 19 12.12 -3.66 -1.87
C THR A 19 12.02 -4.15 -3.30
N ILE A 20 10.83 -4.61 -3.69
CA ILE A 20 10.49 -4.92 -5.07
C ILE A 20 9.43 -3.93 -5.52
N THR A 21 9.72 -3.20 -6.59
CA THR A 21 8.83 -2.18 -7.16
C THR A 21 8.35 -2.62 -8.53
N ILE A 22 7.04 -2.76 -8.68
CA ILE A 22 6.36 -2.97 -9.95
C ILE A 22 5.99 -1.60 -10.52
N ASN A 23 6.84 -1.09 -11.40
CA ASN A 23 6.62 0.19 -12.06
C ASN A 23 5.45 0.07 -13.04
N ASN A 24 4.59 1.09 -13.08
CA ASN A 24 3.40 1.16 -13.92
C ASN A 24 2.40 0.00 -13.69
N ALA A 25 2.38 -0.60 -12.49
CA ALA A 25 1.47 -1.68 -12.11
C ALA A 25 0.01 -1.32 -12.42
N ARG A 26 -0.39 -0.08 -12.09
CA ARG A 26 -1.75 0.43 -12.25
C ARG A 26 -2.30 0.33 -13.67
N TYR A 27 -1.42 0.40 -14.67
CA TYR A 27 -1.80 0.44 -16.08
C TYR A 27 -1.92 -0.95 -16.72
N GLN A 28 -1.70 -2.01 -15.95
CA GLN A 28 -1.96 -3.38 -16.39
C GLN A 28 -3.44 -3.73 -16.29
N LYS A 29 -3.93 -4.52 -17.25
CA LYS A 29 -5.34 -4.95 -17.28
C LYS A 29 -5.71 -5.80 -16.06
N CYS A 30 -4.76 -6.58 -15.54
CA CYS A 30 -4.93 -7.46 -14.39
C CYS A 30 -4.75 -6.76 -13.04
N PHE A 31 -4.46 -5.46 -13.01
CA PHE A 31 -4.04 -4.74 -11.79
C PHE A 31 -4.88 -5.06 -10.55
N LEU A 32 -6.21 -4.98 -10.65
CA LEU A 32 -7.10 -5.26 -9.51
C LEU A 32 -6.89 -6.67 -8.94
N ASN A 33 -6.90 -7.67 -9.81
CA ASN A 33 -6.72 -9.08 -9.43
C ASN A 33 -5.29 -9.35 -8.94
N SER A 34 -4.30 -8.69 -9.54
CA SER A 34 -2.90 -8.84 -9.15
C SER A 34 -2.63 -8.26 -7.76
N ILE A 35 -3.16 -7.06 -7.46
CA ILE A 35 -3.07 -6.46 -6.13
C ILE A 35 -3.76 -7.35 -5.09
N GLU A 36 -4.97 -7.83 -5.35
CA GLU A 36 -5.66 -8.73 -4.43
C GLU A 36 -4.82 -9.98 -4.11
N LYS A 37 -4.29 -10.65 -5.14
CA LYS A 37 -3.47 -11.87 -4.96
C LYS A 37 -2.21 -11.59 -4.15
N VAL A 38 -1.48 -10.51 -4.45
CA VAL A 38 -0.28 -10.15 -3.70
C VAL A 38 -0.65 -9.86 -2.24
N LEU A 39 -1.67 -9.05 -1.99
CA LEU A 39 -2.05 -8.67 -0.64
C LEU A 39 -2.51 -9.90 0.17
N LYS A 40 -3.31 -10.80 -0.40
CA LYS A 40 -3.75 -12.05 0.26
C LYS A 40 -2.59 -13.02 0.55
N GLN A 41 -1.48 -12.94 -0.18
CA GLN A 41 -0.33 -13.79 0.05
C GLN A 41 0.43 -13.42 1.34
N PHE A 42 0.43 -12.14 1.70
CA PHE A 42 1.22 -11.62 2.82
C PHE A 42 0.39 -11.16 4.01
N LEU A 43 -0.80 -10.63 3.75
CA LEU A 43 -1.65 -10.12 4.80
C LEU A 43 -2.44 -11.29 5.39
N VAL A 44 -2.34 -11.45 6.70
CA VAL A 44 -3.19 -12.39 7.47
C VAL A 44 -4.54 -11.70 7.68
N ASP A 45 -5.64 -12.48 7.80
CA ASP A 45 -7.02 -12.02 8.07
C ASP A 45 -7.14 -11.28 9.43
N GLU A 46 -6.49 -10.12 9.55
CA GLU A 46 -6.27 -9.35 10.76
C GLU A 46 -6.49 -7.84 10.50
N GLU A 47 -6.21 -7.02 11.52
CA GLU A 47 -6.22 -5.57 11.40
C GLU A 47 -5.09 -5.09 10.46
N LEU A 48 -5.41 -4.13 9.61
CA LEU A 48 -4.47 -3.44 8.72
C LEU A 48 -4.37 -1.98 9.10
N PHE A 49 -3.17 -1.43 9.07
CA PHE A 49 -2.94 0.01 9.19
C PHE A 49 -2.63 0.61 7.82
N PHE A 50 -3.16 1.81 7.61
CA PHE A 50 -2.95 2.63 6.43
C PHE A 50 -2.35 3.98 6.83
N GLY A 51 -1.30 4.39 6.12
CA GLY A 51 -0.81 5.76 6.11
C GLY A 51 -1.15 6.42 4.79
N PHE A 52 -1.83 7.55 4.82
CA PHE A 52 -2.23 8.28 3.63
C PHE A 52 -1.52 9.63 3.56
N TYR A 53 -1.03 9.95 2.37
CA TYR A 53 -0.47 11.25 2.03
C TYR A 53 -1.29 11.87 0.93
N ARG A 54 -1.82 13.08 1.19
CA ARG A 54 -2.53 14.00 0.28
C ARG A 54 -3.57 13.35 -0.64
N THR A 55 -4.77 13.91 -0.71
CA THR A 55 -5.68 13.51 -1.79
C THR A 55 -5.17 14.09 -3.11
N ASP A 56 -5.05 13.27 -4.14
CA ASP A 56 -4.61 13.73 -5.46
C ASP A 56 -5.57 13.26 -6.56
N GLY A 57 -5.74 11.94 -6.68
CA GLY A 57 -6.72 11.36 -7.60
C GLY A 57 -6.31 11.39 -9.06
N VAL A 58 -5.01 11.46 -9.39
CA VAL A 58 -4.51 11.56 -10.77
C VAL A 58 -5.01 10.45 -11.69
N ASN A 59 -5.26 9.25 -11.14
CA ASN A 59 -5.75 8.09 -11.89
C ASN A 59 -7.29 7.98 -11.91
N LEU A 60 -8.01 8.99 -11.39
CA LEU A 60 -9.47 9.01 -11.28
C LEU A 60 -10.11 10.03 -12.20
N THR A 61 -11.36 9.74 -12.58
CA THR A 61 -12.24 10.79 -13.11
C THR A 61 -12.70 11.71 -11.98
N LEU A 62 -12.99 12.98 -12.28
CA LEU A 62 -13.54 13.92 -11.29
C LEU A 62 -14.82 13.40 -10.61
N LYS A 63 -15.64 12.65 -11.34
CA LYS A 63 -16.84 12.01 -10.79
C LYS A 63 -16.45 10.97 -9.74
N ARG A 64 -15.54 10.04 -10.07
CA ARG A 64 -15.13 8.98 -9.16
C ARG A 64 -14.38 9.53 -7.94
N GLN A 65 -13.57 10.57 -8.11
CA GLN A 65 -12.90 11.23 -7.00
C GLN A 65 -13.90 11.84 -5.99
N LYS A 66 -15.00 12.44 -6.49
CA LYS A 66 -16.08 12.97 -5.62
C LYS A 66 -16.83 11.85 -4.89
N GLU A 67 -17.06 10.71 -5.53
CA GLU A 67 -17.67 9.54 -4.90
C GLU A 67 -16.76 8.99 -3.78
N LEU A 68 -15.48 8.78 -4.08
CA LEU A 68 -14.50 8.23 -3.14
C LEU A 68 -14.25 9.12 -1.93
N LYS A 69 -14.38 10.45 -2.07
CA LYS A 69 -14.33 11.39 -0.95
C LYS A 69 -15.31 11.04 0.19
N ASN A 70 -16.43 10.42 -0.13
CA ASN A 70 -17.43 9.98 0.85
C ASN A 70 -17.35 8.48 1.13
N GLU A 71 -17.09 7.65 0.12
CA GLU A 71 -17.03 6.19 0.26
C GLU A 71 -15.87 5.76 1.18
N ILE A 72 -14.68 6.35 1.03
CA ILE A 72 -13.49 5.96 1.81
C ILE A 72 -13.71 6.19 3.32
N PRO A 73 -14.10 7.39 3.78
CA PRO A 73 -14.41 7.59 5.20
C PRO A 73 -15.54 6.67 5.70
N SER A 74 -16.58 6.45 4.89
CA SER A 74 -17.70 5.60 5.26
C SER A 74 -17.29 4.13 5.43
N LEU A 75 -16.37 3.65 4.58
CA LEU A 75 -15.77 2.32 4.68
C LEU A 75 -15.06 2.15 6.01
N PHE A 76 -14.17 3.08 6.35
CA PHE A 76 -13.39 3.02 7.59
C PHE A 76 -14.28 3.21 8.82
N GLN A 77 -15.28 4.08 8.79
CA GLN A 77 -16.25 4.20 9.89
C GLN A 77 -17.04 2.91 10.13
N LYS A 78 -17.30 2.11 9.08
CA LYS A 78 -18.05 0.86 9.18
C LYS A 78 -17.20 -0.31 9.68
N TYR A 79 -15.94 -0.38 9.27
CA TYR A 79 -15.09 -1.58 9.48
C TYR A 79 -13.81 -1.31 10.29
N GLY A 80 -13.61 -0.09 10.79
CA GLY A 80 -12.40 0.30 11.49
C GLY A 80 -12.43 1.74 12.01
N ASP A 81 -11.36 2.50 11.79
CA ASP A 81 -11.23 3.91 12.18
C ASP A 81 -10.38 4.68 11.14
N ILE A 82 -10.65 5.98 10.98
CA ILE A 82 -9.87 6.89 10.14
C ILE A 82 -9.71 8.24 10.86
N GLN A 83 -8.48 8.73 10.92
CA GLN A 83 -8.16 9.99 11.59
C GLN A 83 -7.34 10.89 10.65
N ASN A 84 -7.76 12.15 10.55
CA ASN A 84 -6.95 13.19 9.93
C ASN A 84 -5.94 13.70 10.96
N LEU A 85 -4.65 13.66 10.61
CA LEU A 85 -3.56 14.17 11.44
C LEU A 85 -3.20 15.60 11.05
N SER A 86 -3.37 15.95 9.78
CA SER A 86 -3.21 17.30 9.24
C SER A 86 -4.00 17.45 7.94
N GLU A 87 -3.84 18.59 7.25
CA GLU A 87 -4.36 18.80 5.90
C GLU A 87 -3.81 17.78 4.87
N TYR A 88 -2.61 17.25 5.13
CA TYR A 88 -1.90 16.39 4.18
C TYR A 88 -1.81 14.93 4.58
N LEU A 89 -2.11 14.62 5.84
CA LEU A 89 -1.87 13.29 6.40
C LEU A 89 -3.13 12.78 7.07
N SER A 90 -3.49 11.55 6.74
CA SER A 90 -4.44 10.76 7.51
C SER A 90 -3.90 9.37 7.74
N ILE A 91 -4.44 8.71 8.75
CA ILE A 91 -4.18 7.31 9.05
C ILE A 91 -5.52 6.60 9.14
N ALA A 92 -5.55 5.34 8.75
CA ALA A 92 -6.70 4.50 9.02
C ALA A 92 -6.29 3.11 9.51
N LYS A 93 -7.23 2.44 10.14
CA LYS A 93 -7.12 1.02 10.46
C LYS A 93 -8.42 0.33 10.11
N ILE A 94 -8.33 -0.93 9.71
CA ILE A 94 -9.51 -1.70 9.27
C ILE A 94 -9.28 -3.20 9.46
N ASN A 95 -10.32 -3.93 9.83
CA ASN A 95 -10.29 -5.39 9.81
C ASN A 95 -10.59 -5.87 8.40
N ILE A 96 -9.68 -6.63 7.78
CA ILE A 96 -9.79 -7.02 6.39
C ILE A 96 -10.93 -8.04 6.15
N ASN A 97 -11.52 -7.98 4.95
CA ASN A 97 -12.43 -8.99 4.40
C ASN A 97 -12.40 -8.89 2.86
N ASP A 98 -13.06 -9.83 2.17
CA ASP A 98 -13.08 -9.86 0.70
C ASP A 98 -13.57 -8.56 0.06
N TYR A 99 -14.55 -7.88 0.66
CA TYR A 99 -15.02 -6.60 0.15
C TYR A 99 -13.93 -5.51 0.25
N ILE A 100 -13.19 -5.49 1.36
CA ILE A 100 -12.12 -4.50 1.57
C ILE A 100 -10.95 -4.76 0.63
N TYR A 101 -10.54 -6.02 0.42
CA TYR A 101 -9.48 -6.36 -0.55
C TYR A 101 -9.79 -5.79 -1.94
N ASN A 102 -11.03 -5.96 -2.39
CA ASN A 102 -11.51 -5.44 -3.67
C ASN A 102 -11.57 -3.90 -3.73
N PHE A 103 -11.65 -3.23 -2.57
CA PHE A 103 -11.75 -1.77 -2.49
C PHE A 103 -10.38 -1.08 -2.37
N ILE A 104 -9.34 -1.77 -1.92
CA ILE A 104 -7.99 -1.20 -1.75
C ILE A 104 -7.45 -0.50 -3.01
N PRO A 105 -7.59 -1.04 -4.23
CA PRO A 105 -7.14 -0.33 -5.44
C PRO A 105 -7.81 1.05 -5.64
N ALA A 106 -9.05 1.22 -5.17
CA ALA A 106 -9.72 2.51 -5.24
C ALA A 106 -9.17 3.50 -4.19
N ILE A 107 -8.72 3.01 -3.04
CA ILE A 107 -8.00 3.81 -2.03
C ILE A 107 -6.66 4.27 -2.61
N PHE A 108 -5.92 3.35 -3.21
CA PHE A 108 -4.64 3.62 -3.89
C PHE A 108 -4.76 4.74 -4.92
N ASP A 109 -5.77 4.68 -5.80
CA ASP A 109 -5.99 5.72 -6.82
C ASP A 109 -6.43 7.08 -6.25
N TYR A 110 -6.87 7.15 -4.99
CA TYR A 110 -7.41 8.38 -4.39
C TYR A 110 -6.33 9.25 -3.73
N TYR A 111 -5.35 8.63 -3.09
CA TYR A 111 -4.26 9.31 -2.39
C TYR A 111 -3.01 9.43 -3.26
N LEU A 112 -2.18 10.44 -2.97
CA LEU A 112 -0.89 10.65 -3.64
C LEU A 112 0.07 9.50 -3.33
N GLU A 113 0.11 9.10 -2.07
CA GLU A 113 0.86 7.95 -1.60
C GLU A 113 0.07 7.24 -0.50
N THR A 114 0.09 5.90 -0.53
CA THR A 114 -0.52 5.05 0.47
C THR A 114 0.48 4.03 0.97
N THR A 115 0.66 3.93 2.29
CA THR A 115 1.27 2.79 2.94
C THR A 115 0.21 1.87 3.53
N LEU A 116 0.45 0.55 3.49
CA LEU A 116 -0.46 -0.48 3.98
C LEU A 116 0.34 -1.64 4.58
N PHE A 117 -0.02 -2.11 5.78
CA PHE A 117 0.64 -3.25 6.43
C PHE A 117 -0.19 -3.87 7.58
N ASN A 118 0.11 -5.12 7.96
CA ASN A 118 -0.31 -5.69 9.25
C ASN A 118 0.58 -5.15 10.37
N PRO A 119 0.04 -4.48 11.40
CA PRO A 119 0.84 -3.81 12.42
C PRO A 119 1.29 -4.77 13.54
N LYS A 120 2.55 -4.63 13.95
CA LYS A 120 3.11 -5.17 15.22
C LYS A 120 3.11 -4.15 16.35
N VAL A 121 2.81 -2.89 16.03
CA VAL A 121 2.75 -1.77 16.96
C VAL A 121 1.31 -1.36 17.22
N ASN A 122 1.07 -0.70 18.35
CA ASN A 122 -0.25 -0.15 18.62
C ASN A 122 -0.54 1.09 17.75
N TRP A 123 -1.83 1.45 17.70
CA TRP A 123 -2.35 2.56 16.90
C TRP A 123 -1.70 3.92 17.21
N GLU A 124 -1.47 4.22 18.48
CA GLU A 124 -0.91 5.51 18.90
C GLU A 124 0.56 5.65 18.50
N THR A 125 1.34 4.55 18.59
CA THR A 125 2.71 4.50 18.09
C THR A 125 2.76 4.77 16.60
N PHE A 126 1.87 4.15 15.81
CA PHE A 126 1.81 4.41 14.37
C PHE A 126 1.40 5.85 14.06
N LYS A 127 0.40 6.39 14.78
CA LYS A 127 -0.02 7.79 14.65
C LYS A 127 1.11 8.79 14.87
N GLN A 128 1.91 8.59 15.92
CA GLN A 128 3.05 9.46 16.22
C GLN A 128 4.13 9.35 15.14
N TYR A 129 4.38 8.14 14.64
CA TYR A 129 5.33 7.90 13.55
C TYR A 129 4.90 8.63 12.27
N HIS A 130 3.66 8.38 11.80
CA HIS A 130 3.15 8.98 10.56
C HIS A 130 3.05 10.51 10.64
N SER A 131 2.75 11.07 11.82
CA SER A 131 2.76 12.52 12.04
C SER A 131 4.14 13.15 11.79
N ASN A 132 5.23 12.39 11.92
CA ASN A 132 6.61 12.84 11.75
C ASN A 132 7.20 12.41 10.40
N TYR A 133 6.38 12.18 9.36
CA TYR A 133 6.81 11.59 8.08
C TYR A 133 8.06 12.21 7.44
N GLN A 134 8.31 13.52 7.62
CA GLN A 134 9.49 14.19 7.05
C GLN A 134 10.82 13.71 7.66
N LYS A 135 10.78 13.06 8.83
CA LYS A 135 11.96 12.56 9.54
C LYS A 135 12.27 11.11 9.24
N HIS A 136 11.40 10.43 8.50
CA HIS A 136 11.45 8.99 8.30
C HIS A 136 11.33 8.66 6.83
N ARG A 137 11.98 7.58 6.42
CA ARG A 137 11.74 6.95 5.13
C ARG A 137 10.64 5.89 5.28
N PHE A 138 10.03 5.45 4.18
CA PHE A 138 8.99 4.41 4.26
C PHE A 138 9.56 3.09 4.78
N ASP A 139 10.80 2.74 4.41
CA ASP A 139 11.48 1.51 4.82
C ASP A 139 11.87 1.50 6.30
N ASP A 140 11.89 2.66 6.95
CA ASP A 140 12.05 2.76 8.40
C ASP A 140 10.90 2.09 9.17
N ILE A 141 9.72 1.88 8.56
CA ILE A 141 8.62 1.10 9.16
C ILE A 141 9.07 -0.34 9.40
N ILE A 142 9.80 -0.95 8.45
CA ILE A 142 10.34 -2.30 8.58
C ILE A 142 11.49 -2.29 9.58
N LEU A 143 12.43 -1.34 9.46
CA LEU A 143 13.61 -1.25 10.33
C LEU A 143 13.25 -1.02 11.81
N ASN A 144 12.16 -0.30 12.08
CA ASN A 144 11.63 -0.08 13.43
C ASN A 144 10.66 -1.18 13.90
N ASN A 145 10.54 -2.30 13.16
CA ASN A 145 9.71 -3.45 13.49
C ASN A 145 8.21 -3.13 13.64
N PHE A 146 7.69 -2.22 12.84
CA PHE A 146 6.24 -1.94 12.78
C PHE A 146 5.49 -3.04 12.03
N THR A 147 6.17 -3.72 11.11
CA THR A 147 5.64 -4.83 10.31
C THR A 147 6.79 -5.65 9.70
N GLU A 148 6.48 -6.81 9.13
CA GLU A 148 7.42 -7.64 8.35
C GLU A 148 7.36 -7.33 6.85
N VAL A 149 6.19 -6.89 6.37
CA VAL A 149 5.92 -6.56 4.98
C VAL A 149 5.13 -5.27 4.92
N LEU A 150 5.65 -4.32 4.15
CA LEU A 150 5.06 -3.02 3.90
C LEU A 150 4.73 -2.90 2.42
N PHE A 151 3.50 -2.49 2.14
CA PHE A 151 3.05 -2.13 0.80
C PHE A 151 3.02 -0.61 0.66
N CYS A 152 3.58 -0.11 -0.44
CA CYS A 152 3.48 1.30 -0.83
C CYS A 152 2.88 1.42 -2.23
N TYR A 153 1.97 2.36 -2.40
CA TYR A 153 1.44 2.74 -3.71
C TYR A 153 1.61 4.23 -3.94
N PHE A 154 1.97 4.60 -5.16
CA PHE A 154 2.25 5.97 -5.57
C PHE A 154 1.32 6.41 -6.70
N ASP A 155 1.00 7.70 -6.76
CA ASP A 155 0.18 8.34 -7.79
C ASP A 155 0.67 8.08 -9.23
N SER A 156 1.97 7.87 -9.40
CA SER A 156 2.62 7.41 -10.63
C SER A 156 2.05 6.09 -11.18
N GLY A 157 1.36 5.31 -10.35
CA GLY A 157 0.82 3.99 -10.64
C GLY A 157 1.76 2.85 -10.27
N ASP A 158 2.82 3.14 -9.50
CA ASP A 158 3.82 2.18 -9.05
C ASP A 158 3.39 1.51 -7.75
N PHE A 159 3.68 0.21 -7.63
CA PHE A 159 3.37 -0.57 -6.44
C PHE A 159 4.65 -1.21 -5.90
N SER A 160 4.96 -0.98 -4.63
CA SER A 160 6.17 -1.46 -3.98
C SER A 160 5.86 -2.35 -2.79
N ILE A 161 6.69 -3.37 -2.62
CA ILE A 161 6.63 -4.34 -1.52
C ILE A 161 8.00 -4.30 -0.85
N CYS A 162 8.06 -3.78 0.37
CA CYS A 162 9.26 -3.67 1.19
C CYS A 162 9.18 -4.66 2.35
N PHE A 163 10.22 -5.45 2.57
CA PHE A 163 10.19 -6.51 3.58
C PHE A 163 11.58 -6.76 4.19
N ASN A 164 11.59 -7.45 5.33
CA ASN A 164 12.82 -7.95 5.94
C ASN A 164 13.27 -9.26 5.24
N PRO A 165 14.44 -9.29 4.57
CA PRO A 165 14.92 -10.47 3.86
C PRO A 165 15.33 -11.64 4.78
N GLU A 166 15.44 -11.43 6.09
CA GLU A 166 15.63 -12.50 7.07
C GLU A 166 14.33 -13.27 7.36
N MET A 167 13.18 -12.61 7.18
CA MET A 167 11.85 -13.20 7.39
C MET A 167 11.24 -13.72 6.09
N HIS A 168 11.54 -13.09 4.96
CA HIS A 168 11.03 -13.48 3.64
C HIS A 168 12.16 -13.58 2.63
N ASN A 169 12.26 -14.71 1.93
CA ASN A 169 13.28 -14.90 0.91
C ASN A 169 13.00 -14.00 -0.31
N PRO A 170 13.93 -13.09 -0.70
CA PRO A 170 13.70 -12.18 -1.80
C PRO A 170 13.38 -12.85 -3.13
N ARG A 171 13.98 -14.01 -3.41
CA ARG A 171 13.74 -14.76 -4.65
C ARG A 171 12.34 -15.35 -4.69
N GLU A 172 11.84 -15.83 -3.55
CA GLU A 172 10.48 -16.39 -3.47
C GLU A 172 9.43 -15.27 -3.64
N VAL A 173 9.64 -14.13 -2.98
CA VAL A 173 8.79 -12.95 -3.16
C VAL A 173 8.81 -12.48 -4.62
N ARG A 174 9.99 -12.43 -5.24
CA ARG A 174 10.15 -12.07 -6.65
C ARG A 174 9.39 -13.00 -7.59
N ASN A 175 9.57 -14.31 -7.44
CA ASN A 175 8.90 -15.31 -8.26
C ASN A 175 7.37 -15.19 -8.16
N MET A 176 6.84 -15.04 -6.95
CA MET A 176 5.40 -14.87 -6.74
C MET A 176 4.87 -13.61 -7.44
N ILE A 177 5.60 -12.49 -7.37
CA ILE A 177 5.20 -11.27 -8.08
C ILE A 177 5.21 -11.51 -9.60
N ASP A 178 6.23 -12.19 -10.12
CA ASP A 178 6.32 -12.50 -11.55
C ASP A 178 5.13 -13.37 -12.00
N GLU A 179 4.77 -14.41 -11.25
CA GLU A 179 3.58 -15.23 -11.50
C GLU A 179 2.30 -14.37 -11.54
N VAL A 180 2.13 -13.47 -10.57
CA VAL A 180 0.92 -12.66 -10.45
C VAL A 180 0.79 -11.57 -11.53
N PHE A 181 1.91 -11.02 -12.01
CA PHE A 181 1.90 -9.89 -12.95
C PHE A 181 2.24 -10.26 -14.41
N PHE A 182 2.90 -11.40 -14.67
CA PHE A 182 3.27 -11.83 -16.03
C PHE A 182 2.53 -13.08 -16.54
N GLU A 183 1.94 -13.93 -15.69
CA GLU A 183 1.22 -15.14 -16.15
C GLU A 183 -0.26 -14.89 -16.49
N VAL A 184 -0.57 -13.79 -17.19
CA VAL A 184 -1.94 -13.45 -17.67
C VAL A 184 -2.07 -13.53 -19.18
#